data_AF-A0A1V6PGQ0-F1
#
_entry.id   AF-A0A1V6PGQ0-F1
#
_cell.length_a   1.000
_cell.length_b   1.000
_cell.length_c   1.000
_cell.angle_alpha   90.00
_cell.angle_beta   90.00
_cell.angle_gamma   90.00
#
_symmetry.space_group_name_H-M   'P 1'
#
loop_
_entity.id
_entity.type
_entity.pdbx_description
1 polymer ?
#
loop_
_entity_poly.entity_id
_entity_poly.type
_entity_poly.pdbx_seq_one_letter_code
_entity_poly.pdbx_strand_id
1 'polypeptide(L)'
;MHDPHIRIIDFGVASWTDNHLSDLIQSPALRAPEVTIGAHWDAGVDIWSLGCLILEFVQGIVPFSGVASKNGSWTIDDDRLARTIEILGNFPPELLRKGKRTAEFFNANGDLLRIPDLTPTSLERLINGTERPFLKPHDMSDAEIPIFIDFLR
;
A
#
# COMPACT_ATOMS: atom_id res chain seq x y z
N MET A 1 -1.42 -23.46 -23.24
CA MET A 1 -0.52 -22.49 -22.58
C MET A 1 0.28 -23.26 -21.56
N HIS A 2 1.58 -23.04 -21.46
CA HIS A 2 2.37 -23.59 -20.34
C HIS A 2 2.17 -22.68 -19.13
N ASP A 3 2.03 -23.26 -17.95
CA ASP A 3 1.93 -22.50 -16.71
C ASP A 3 3.19 -21.64 -16.50
N PRO A 4 3.04 -20.39 -16.05
CA PRO A 4 4.19 -19.53 -15.80
C PRO A 4 5.03 -20.07 -14.64
N HIS A 5 6.34 -20.20 -14.85
CA HIS A 5 7.29 -20.57 -13.81
C HIS A 5 7.94 -19.32 -13.23
N ILE A 6 7.51 -18.93 -12.03
CA ILE A 6 7.89 -17.68 -11.37
C ILE A 6 8.87 -17.97 -10.23
N ARG A 7 9.90 -17.14 -10.08
CA ARG A 7 10.87 -17.21 -8.97
C ARG A 7 11.21 -15.82 -8.46
N ILE A 8 11.34 -15.68 -7.14
CA ILE A 8 11.86 -14.47 -6.50
C ILE A 8 13.38 -14.45 -6.71
N ILE A 9 13.89 -13.29 -7.09
CA ILE A 9 15.31 -13.03 -7.32
C ILE A 9 15.73 -11.75 -6.58
N ASP A 10 17.03 -11.46 -6.60
CA ASP A 10 17.63 -10.25 -6.02
C ASP A 10 17.42 -10.09 -4.50
N PHE A 11 18.18 -10.88 -3.74
CA PHE A 11 18.20 -10.83 -2.27
C PHE A 11 19.22 -9.81 -1.73
N GLY A 12 19.69 -8.86 -2.54
CA GLY A 12 20.76 -7.92 -2.15
C GLY A 12 20.40 -6.99 -0.98
N VAL A 13 19.10 -6.81 -0.73
CA VAL A 13 18.54 -6.01 0.38
C VAL A 13 17.72 -6.84 1.36
N ALA A 14 17.77 -8.17 1.24
CA ALA A 14 17.06 -9.06 2.15
C ALA A 14 17.65 -8.98 3.56
N SER A 15 16.82 -9.13 4.58
CA SER A 15 17.21 -9.10 5.99
C SER A 15 16.66 -10.31 6.73
N TRP A 16 17.31 -10.68 7.83
CA TRP A 16 16.82 -11.71 8.73
C TRP A 16 15.80 -11.10 9.68
N THR A 17 14.80 -11.88 10.11
CA THR A 17 13.73 -11.41 11.00
C THR A 17 14.23 -11.02 12.39
N ASP A 18 15.38 -11.54 12.82
CA ASP A 18 16.06 -11.25 14.09
C ASP A 18 17.27 -10.32 13.94
N ASN A 19 17.61 -9.93 12.71
CA ASN A 19 18.75 -9.06 12.41
C ASN A 19 18.48 -8.19 11.17
N HIS A 20 17.78 -7.09 11.39
CA HIS A 20 17.47 -6.09 10.36
C HIS A 20 18.72 -5.33 9.94
N LEU A 21 18.99 -5.30 8.63
CA LEU A 21 20.14 -4.56 8.07
C LEU A 21 19.86 -3.06 7.87
N SER A 22 18.59 -2.67 7.78
CA SER A 22 18.14 -1.28 7.60
C SER A 22 16.70 -1.13 8.09
N ASP A 23 16.36 0.03 8.67
CA ASP A 23 14.96 0.39 8.97
C ASP A 23 14.25 1.00 7.75
N LEU A 24 15.00 1.49 6.77
CA LEU A 24 14.47 1.98 5.50
C LEU A 24 14.61 0.89 4.45
N ILE A 25 13.50 0.19 4.22
CA ILE A 25 13.38 -0.90 3.25
C ILE A 25 12.31 -0.56 2.20
N GLN A 26 12.22 -1.43 1.20
CA GLN A 26 11.26 -1.36 0.08
C GLN A 26 11.44 -0.13 -0.83
N SER A 27 11.12 -0.33 -2.11
CA SER A 27 10.90 0.78 -3.03
C SER A 27 9.73 1.64 -2.54
N PRO A 28 9.78 2.97 -2.66
CA PRO A 28 8.78 3.86 -2.06
C PRO A 28 7.32 3.54 -2.42
N ALA A 29 7.03 3.10 -3.64
CA ALA A 29 5.69 2.74 -4.10
C ALA A 29 5.14 1.41 -3.53
N LEU A 30 6.02 0.55 -3.03
CA LEU A 30 5.68 -0.74 -2.44
C LEU A 30 5.84 -0.71 -0.91
N ARG A 31 6.18 0.44 -0.33
CA ARG A 31 6.56 0.57 1.07
C ARG A 31 5.35 0.42 1.98
N ALA A 32 5.50 -0.43 2.99
CA ALA A 32 4.46 -0.67 3.97
C ALA A 32 4.25 0.56 4.88
N PRO A 33 3.02 0.76 5.40
CA PRO A 33 2.72 1.89 6.28
C PRO A 33 3.57 1.87 7.56
N GLU A 34 3.83 0.70 8.16
CA GLU A 34 4.70 0.52 9.32
C GLU A 34 6.13 1.02 9.06
N VAL A 35 6.68 0.76 7.86
CA VAL A 35 8.00 1.27 7.47
C VAL A 35 7.95 2.78 7.28
N THR A 36 6.89 3.30 6.66
CA THR A 36 6.70 4.74 6.42
C THR A 36 6.65 5.54 7.72
N ILE A 37 5.88 5.07 8.71
CA ILE A 37 5.75 5.71 10.02
C ILE A 37 6.88 5.33 11.00
N GLY A 38 7.85 4.51 10.57
CA GLY A 38 8.98 4.09 11.39
C GLY A 38 8.57 3.23 12.60
N ALA A 39 7.55 2.39 12.45
CA ALA A 39 7.23 1.32 13.37
C ALA A 39 8.14 0.10 13.11
N HIS A 40 8.17 -0.84 14.06
CA HIS A 40 8.83 -2.12 13.84
C HIS A 40 8.16 -2.87 12.69
N TRP A 41 8.96 -3.42 11.78
CA TRP A 41 8.50 -4.21 10.64
C TRP A 41 8.90 -5.67 10.79
N ASP A 42 8.19 -6.57 10.12
CA ASP A 42 8.50 -8.00 10.05
C ASP A 42 8.20 -8.52 8.63
N ALA A 43 8.06 -9.83 8.44
CA ALA A 43 7.73 -10.43 7.15
C ALA A 43 6.41 -9.91 6.54
N GLY A 44 5.54 -9.25 7.30
CA GLY A 44 4.31 -8.62 6.82
C GLY A 44 4.56 -7.55 5.75
N VAL A 45 5.73 -6.90 5.73
CA VAL A 45 6.08 -5.92 4.69
C VAL A 45 6.21 -6.54 3.30
N ASP A 46 6.57 -7.81 3.22
CA ASP A 46 6.64 -8.54 1.95
C ASP A 46 5.24 -8.86 1.43
N ILE A 47 4.30 -9.18 2.34
CA ILE A 47 2.88 -9.39 2.00
C ILE A 47 2.25 -8.08 1.51
N TRP A 48 2.54 -6.96 2.16
CA TRP A 48 2.13 -5.64 1.69
C TRP A 48 2.66 -5.35 0.29
N SER A 49 3.96 -5.60 0.05
CA SER A 49 4.59 -5.40 -1.26
C SER A 49 3.93 -6.25 -2.33
N LEU A 50 3.65 -7.52 -2.01
CA LEU A 50 2.96 -8.44 -2.90
C LEU A 50 1.54 -7.97 -3.22
N GLY A 51 0.78 -7.49 -2.23
CA GLY A 51 -0.55 -6.92 -2.44
C GLY A 51 -0.52 -5.72 -3.38
N CYS A 52 0.46 -4.82 -3.23
CA CYS A 52 0.67 -3.70 -4.15
C CYS A 52 0.95 -4.18 -5.58
N LEU A 53 1.83 -5.17 -5.75
CA LEU A 53 2.17 -5.74 -7.06
C LEU A 53 0.98 -6.43 -7.72
N ILE A 54 0.19 -7.16 -6.95
CA ILE A 54 -1.01 -7.85 -7.43
C ILE A 54 -2.06 -6.84 -7.92
N LEU A 55 -2.27 -5.75 -7.17
CA LEU A 55 -3.11 -4.64 -7.63
C LEU A 55 -2.57 -4.01 -8.92
N GLU A 56 -1.26 -3.80 -9.02
CA GLU A 56 -0.63 -3.25 -10.21
C GLU A 56 -0.78 -4.16 -11.43
N PHE A 57 -0.62 -5.48 -11.27
CA PHE A 57 -0.80 -6.42 -12.37
C PHE A 57 -2.26 -6.50 -12.85
N VAL A 58 -3.22 -6.42 -11.93
CA VAL A 58 -4.65 -6.50 -12.28
C VAL A 58 -5.17 -5.18 -12.86
N GLN A 59 -4.78 -4.05 -12.28
CA GLN A 59 -5.33 -2.73 -12.67
C GLN A 59 -4.43 -1.95 -13.64
N GLY A 60 -3.16 -2.33 -13.77
CA GLY A 60 -2.16 -1.58 -14.52
C GLY A 60 -1.80 -0.22 -13.89
N ILE A 61 -2.05 -0.06 -12.58
CA ILE A 61 -1.72 1.16 -11.82
C ILE A 61 -0.88 0.85 -10.60
N VAL A 62 0.01 1.77 -10.24
CA VAL A 62 0.72 1.71 -8.96
C VAL A 62 -0.19 2.31 -7.87
N PRO A 63 -0.76 1.49 -6.96
CA PRO A 63 -1.86 1.92 -6.09
C PRO A 63 -1.47 3.07 -5.14
N PHE A 64 -0.22 3.08 -4.67
CA PHE A 64 0.29 4.04 -3.68
C PHE A 64 1.56 4.76 -4.18
N SER A 65 1.59 5.20 -5.45
CA SER A 65 2.77 5.89 -6.01
C SER A 65 3.12 7.19 -5.26
N GLY A 66 2.11 7.91 -4.76
CA GLY A 66 2.24 9.16 -4.00
C GLY A 66 2.70 10.34 -4.85
N VAL A 67 2.13 11.52 -4.64
CA VAL A 67 2.53 12.76 -5.32
C VAL A 67 2.69 13.89 -4.31
N ALA A 68 3.87 14.49 -4.27
CA ALA A 68 4.10 15.70 -3.49
C ALA A 68 3.30 16.88 -4.08
N SER A 69 2.72 17.68 -3.20
CA SER A 69 2.09 18.94 -3.59
C SER A 69 3.07 19.88 -4.31
N LYS A 70 2.58 20.65 -5.28
CA LYS A 70 3.39 21.62 -6.02
C LYS A 70 3.89 22.78 -5.15
N ASN A 71 3.13 23.14 -4.11
CA ASN A 71 3.43 24.24 -3.18
C ASN A 71 4.10 23.76 -1.88
N GLY A 72 4.39 22.45 -1.75
CA GLY A 72 5.03 21.89 -0.56
C GLY A 72 4.11 21.70 0.65
N SER A 73 2.78 21.83 0.51
CA SER A 73 1.83 21.57 1.59
C SER A 73 1.78 20.13 2.07
N TRP A 74 2.14 19.14 1.25
CA TRP A 74 2.31 17.74 1.63
C TRP A 74 3.43 17.05 0.82
N THR A 75 4.03 16.04 1.43
CA THR A 75 5.09 15.21 0.86
C THR A 75 4.53 14.03 0.07
N ILE A 76 5.42 13.26 -0.59
CA ILE A 76 5.02 12.02 -1.27
C ILE A 76 4.48 11.00 -0.24
N ASP A 77 5.10 10.87 0.92
CA ASP A 77 4.67 9.90 1.94
C ASP A 77 3.34 10.30 2.59
N ASP A 78 3.05 11.60 2.72
CA ASP A 78 1.70 12.06 3.13
C ASP A 78 0.62 11.55 2.16
N ASP A 79 0.84 11.71 0.85
CA ASP A 79 -0.13 11.26 -0.18
C ASP A 79 -0.25 9.74 -0.23
N ARG A 80 0.81 8.98 0.08
CA ARG A 80 0.74 7.51 0.17
C ARG A 80 -0.13 7.05 1.32
N LEU A 81 0.05 7.65 2.50
CA LEU A 81 -0.77 7.35 3.66
C LEU A 81 -2.23 7.74 3.41
N ALA A 82 -2.48 8.88 2.76
CA ALA A 82 -3.82 9.30 2.34
C ALA A 82 -4.48 8.28 1.41
N ARG A 83 -3.81 7.88 0.32
CA ARG A 83 -4.33 6.87 -0.63
C ARG A 83 -4.60 5.53 0.03
N THR A 84 -3.74 5.14 0.97
CA THR A 84 -3.95 3.93 1.75
C THR A 84 -5.26 4.02 2.52
N ILE A 85 -5.52 5.14 3.19
CA ILE A 85 -6.76 5.36 3.94
C ILE A 85 -7.97 5.42 3.01
N GLU A 86 -7.85 6.05 1.84
CA GLU A 86 -8.93 6.11 0.86
C GLU A 86 -9.36 4.73 0.35
N ILE A 87 -8.43 3.77 0.24
CA ILE A 87 -8.72 2.43 -0.32
C ILE A 87 -9.04 1.41 0.79
N LEU A 88 -8.27 1.40 1.87
CA LEU A 88 -8.29 0.36 2.92
C LEU A 88 -8.90 0.84 4.25
N GLY A 89 -9.18 2.14 4.37
CA GLY A 89 -9.68 2.76 5.60
C GLY A 89 -8.58 3.16 6.58
N ASN A 90 -9.00 3.70 7.72
CA ASN A 90 -8.10 4.26 8.72
C ASN A 90 -7.14 3.22 9.29
N PHE A 91 -5.90 3.64 9.53
CA PHE A 91 -4.91 2.79 10.19
C PHE A 91 -5.34 2.44 11.63
N PRO A 92 -5.10 1.21 12.09
CA PRO A 92 -5.37 0.84 13.48
C PRO A 92 -4.59 1.75 14.46
N PRO A 93 -5.22 2.26 15.53
CA PRO A 93 -4.53 3.11 16.51
C PRO A 93 -3.27 2.46 17.10
N GLU A 94 -3.28 1.14 17.28
CA GLU A 94 -2.11 0.38 17.78
C GLU A 94 -0.93 0.41 16.81
N LEU A 95 -1.16 0.49 15.50
CA LEU A 95 -0.10 0.66 14.52
C LEU A 95 0.50 2.06 14.64
N LEU A 96 -0.35 3.09 14.65
CA LEU A 96 0.06 4.49 14.77
C LEU A 96 0.87 4.73 16.06
N ARG A 97 0.47 4.12 17.19
CA ARG A 97 1.18 4.25 18.47
C ARG A 97 2.61 3.69 18.44
N LYS A 98 2.90 2.71 17.58
CA LYS A 98 4.22 2.09 17.45
C LYS A 98 5.18 2.87 16.54
N GLY A 99 4.66 3.78 15.71
CA GLY A 99 5.47 4.52 14.74
C GLY A 99 6.25 5.66 15.38
N LYS A 100 7.58 5.64 15.23
CA LYS A 100 8.47 6.73 15.70
C LYS A 100 8.20 8.06 14.98
N ARG A 101 7.67 7.98 13.75
CA ARG A 101 7.39 9.11 12.86
C ARG A 101 5.90 9.41 12.73
N THR A 102 5.03 8.74 13.49
CA THR A 102 3.57 8.94 13.40
C THR A 102 3.18 10.40 13.56
N ALA A 103 3.78 11.11 14.51
CA ALA A 103 3.52 12.53 14.77
C ALA A 103 3.95 13.46 13.61
N GLU A 104 4.74 12.96 12.65
CA GLU A 104 5.05 13.71 11.41
C GLU A 104 3.85 13.74 10.46
N PHE A 105 2.95 12.75 10.51
CA PHE A 105 1.88 12.53 9.53
C PHE A 105 0.48 12.64 10.12
N PHE A 106 0.30 12.23 11.39
CA PHE A 106 -0.99 12.10 12.05
C PHE A 106 -1.12 12.98 13.29
N ASN A 107 -2.33 13.47 13.55
CA ASN A 107 -2.70 14.11 14.81
C ASN A 107 -2.98 13.05 15.90
N ALA A 108 -3.32 13.50 17.10
CA ALA A 108 -3.61 12.62 18.25
C ALA A 108 -4.88 11.75 18.08
N ASN A 109 -5.79 12.12 17.16
CA ASN A 109 -7.00 11.35 16.85
C ASN A 109 -6.75 10.30 15.76
N GLY A 110 -5.58 10.31 15.12
CA GLY A 110 -5.25 9.43 14.00
C GLY A 110 -5.62 9.99 12.63
N ASP A 111 -5.96 11.28 12.52
CA ASP A 111 -6.23 11.93 11.24
C ASP A 111 -4.95 12.53 10.64
N LEU A 112 -4.87 12.58 9.31
CA LEU A 112 -3.73 13.17 8.61
C LEU A 112 -3.62 14.68 8.86
N LEU A 113 -2.40 15.15 9.08
CA LEU A 113 -2.11 16.55 9.36
C LEU A 113 -2.27 17.46 8.14
N ARG A 114 -1.90 16.97 6.95
CA ARG A 114 -1.72 17.80 5.74
C ARG A 114 -2.74 17.54 4.63
N ILE A 115 -3.46 16.41 4.69
CA ILE A 115 -4.45 16.01 3.68
C ILE A 115 -5.75 15.63 4.43
N PRO A 116 -6.55 16.63 4.86
CA PRO A 116 -7.79 16.38 5.59
C PRO A 116 -8.94 15.92 4.69
N ASP A 117 -8.93 16.37 3.43
CA ASP A 117 -9.98 16.07 2.45
C ASP A 117 -9.61 14.82 1.64
N LEU A 118 -9.98 13.66 2.17
CA LEU A 118 -9.82 12.38 1.50
C LEU A 118 -10.96 12.14 0.51
N THR A 119 -10.68 11.36 -0.54
CA THR A 119 -11.67 10.88 -1.51
C THR A 119 -11.81 9.36 -1.39
N PRO A 120 -12.63 8.85 -0.44
CA PRO A 120 -12.75 7.42 -0.21
C PRO A 120 -13.19 6.63 -1.44
N THR A 121 -12.56 5.48 -1.61
CA THR A 121 -12.88 4.45 -2.59
C THR A 121 -12.87 3.09 -1.88
N SER A 122 -12.73 1.99 -2.62
CA SER A 122 -12.57 0.66 -2.06
C SER A 122 -11.87 -0.25 -3.07
N LEU A 123 -11.34 -1.37 -2.59
CA LEU A 123 -10.86 -2.46 -3.45
C LEU A 123 -11.98 -2.93 -4.40
N GLU A 124 -13.22 -3.06 -3.90
CA GLU A 124 -14.39 -3.36 -4.72
C GLU A 124 -14.56 -2.39 -5.87
N ARG A 125 -14.46 -1.08 -5.60
CA ARG A 125 -14.64 -0.06 -6.63
C ARG A 125 -13.50 -0.03 -7.63
N LEU A 126 -12.27 -0.34 -7.20
CA LEU A 126 -11.12 -0.50 -8.08
C LEU A 126 -11.30 -1.65 -9.08
N ILE A 127 -12.10 -2.67 -8.76
CA ILE A 127 -12.25 -3.84 -9.64
C ILE A 127 -13.57 -3.81 -10.43
N ASN A 128 -14.64 -3.28 -9.83
CA ASN A 128 -16.01 -3.32 -10.36
C ASN A 128 -16.47 -2.02 -11.07
N GLY A 129 -15.56 -1.10 -11.37
CA GLY A 129 -15.89 0.08 -12.15
C GLY A 129 -16.08 -0.22 -13.64
N THR A 130 -16.45 0.83 -14.38
CA THR A 130 -16.81 0.74 -15.80
C THR A 130 -15.74 1.29 -16.75
N GLU A 131 -14.69 1.90 -16.21
CA GLU A 131 -13.60 2.53 -16.95
C GLU A 131 -12.27 2.34 -16.23
N ARG A 132 -11.14 2.43 -16.95
CA ARG A 132 -9.82 2.35 -16.32
C ARG A 132 -9.56 3.57 -15.43
N PRO A 133 -8.89 3.40 -14.28
CA PRO A 133 -8.26 2.19 -13.75
C PRO A 133 -9.17 1.36 -12.83
N PHE A 134 -10.48 1.49 -12.97
CA PHE A 134 -11.47 0.79 -12.16
C PHE A 134 -12.04 -0.44 -12.89
N LEU A 135 -11.33 -1.00 -13.87
CA LEU A 135 -11.86 -2.03 -14.76
C LEU A 135 -11.01 -3.30 -14.62
N LYS A 136 -11.64 -4.39 -14.17
CA LYS A 136 -10.98 -5.70 -14.09
C LYS A 136 -10.40 -6.19 -15.44
N PRO A 137 -9.38 -7.05 -15.42
CA PRO A 137 -8.89 -7.75 -16.60
C PRO A 137 -10.01 -8.48 -17.35
N HIS A 138 -9.92 -8.52 -18.69
CA HIS A 138 -10.93 -9.18 -19.52
C HIS A 138 -11.04 -10.69 -19.28
N ASP A 139 -9.98 -11.30 -18.77
CA ASP A 139 -9.87 -12.72 -18.42
C ASP A 139 -10.21 -13.03 -16.95
N MET A 140 -10.53 -12.02 -16.12
CA MET A 140 -11.00 -12.21 -14.74
C MET A 140 -12.53 -12.37 -14.71
N SER A 141 -13.00 -13.53 -14.29
CA SER A 141 -14.43 -13.83 -14.12
C SER A 141 -15.03 -13.09 -12.90
N ASP A 142 -16.35 -12.88 -12.88
CA ASP A 142 -17.02 -12.24 -11.74
C ASP A 142 -16.90 -13.07 -10.44
N ALA A 143 -16.71 -14.39 -10.55
CA ALA A 143 -16.52 -15.28 -9.41
C ALA A 143 -15.14 -15.14 -8.74
N GLU A 144 -14.13 -14.64 -9.45
CA GLU A 144 -12.78 -14.43 -8.92
C GLU A 144 -12.64 -13.11 -8.15
N ILE A 145 -13.54 -12.15 -8.39
CA ILE A 145 -13.48 -10.81 -7.77
C ILE A 145 -13.52 -10.88 -6.24
N PRO A 146 -14.46 -11.61 -5.60
CA PRO A 146 -14.48 -11.70 -4.14
C PRO A 146 -13.22 -12.36 -3.57
N ILE A 147 -12.65 -13.35 -4.26
CA ILE A 147 -11.43 -14.05 -3.84
C ILE A 147 -10.22 -13.10 -3.90
N PHE A 148 -10.13 -12.32 -4.97
CA PHE A 148 -9.08 -11.32 -5.13
C PHE A 148 -9.16 -10.23 -4.05
N ILE A 149 -10.36 -9.74 -3.75
CA ILE A 149 -10.57 -8.74 -2.70
C ILE A 149 -10.24 -9.31 -1.32
N ASP A 150 -10.66 -10.54 -1.04
CA ASP A 150 -10.36 -11.23 0.22
C ASP A 150 -8.85 -11.41 0.42
N PHE A 151 -8.12 -11.77 -0.63
CA PHE A 151 -6.66 -11.87 -0.57
C PHE A 151 -5.96 -10.54 -0.22
N LEU A 152 -6.53 -9.40 -0.61
CA LEU A 152 -5.94 -8.08 -0.39
C LEU A 152 -6.34 -7.42 0.93
N ARG A 153 -7.27 -8.00 1.69
CA ARG A 153 -7.73 -7.50 2.99
C ARG A 153 -6.93 -8.09 4.14
#